data_AF-A0A239R7R7-F1
#
_entry.id   AF-A0A239R7R7-F1
#
_cell.length_a   1.000
_cell.length_b   1.000
_cell.length_c   1.000
_cell.angle_alpha   90.00
_cell.angle_beta   90.00
_cell.angle_gamma   90.00
#
_symmetry.space_group_name_H-M   'P 1'
#
loop_
_entity.id
_entity.type
_entity.pdbx_description
1 polymer ?
#
loop_
_entity_poly.entity_id
_entity_poly.type
_entity_poly.pdbx_seq_one_letter_code
_entity_poly.pdbx_strand_id
1 'polypeptide(L)'
;MTVEITGVEIGAEKITIEAINLETILTAEDLFEDMDENPVIFEFDRTARNGAEMKYLYRVVQGQRKCQAKKSMGAKLEALVGVITQLSESFRQQA
;
A
#
# COMPACT_ATOMS: atom_id res chain seq x y z
N MET A 1 -5.03 -1.03 8.58
CA MET A 1 -4.95 0.40 8.27
C MET A 1 -5.66 0.66 6.95
N THR A 2 -6.50 1.69 6.94
CA THR A 2 -7.13 2.26 5.74
C THR A 2 -6.23 3.32 5.16
N VAL A 3 -5.77 3.10 3.93
CA VAL A 3 -4.85 3.99 3.23
C VAL A 3 -5.34 4.27 1.82
N GLU A 4 -4.98 5.42 1.29
CA GLU A 4 -5.09 5.70 -0.14
C GLU A 4 -3.72 5.52 -0.81
N ILE A 5 -3.58 4.49 -1.64
CA ILE A 5 -2.32 4.26 -2.36
C ILE A 5 -2.18 5.31 -3.45
N THR A 6 -1.11 6.08 -3.40
CA THR A 6 -0.78 7.15 -4.35
C THR A 6 0.26 6.68 -5.37
N GLY A 7 1.13 5.75 -4.97
CA GLY A 7 2.23 5.27 -5.81
C GLY A 7 2.61 3.82 -5.55
N VAL A 8 3.10 3.15 -6.58
CA VAL A 8 3.68 1.80 -6.48
C VAL A 8 4.95 1.75 -7.31
N GLU A 9 6.07 1.45 -6.65
CA GLU A 9 7.35 1.20 -7.29
C GLU A 9 7.66 -0.30 -7.28
N ILE A 10 7.93 -0.87 -8.46
CA ILE A 10 8.22 -2.29 -8.62
C ILE A 10 9.73 -2.46 -8.82
N GLY A 11 10.46 -2.58 -7.71
CA GLY A 11 11.89 -2.87 -7.72
C GLY A 11 12.22 -4.36 -7.91
N ALA A 12 13.49 -4.66 -8.18
CA ALA A 12 14.00 -6.02 -8.37
C ALA A 12 14.05 -6.82 -7.06
N GLU A 13 14.35 -6.17 -5.93
CA GLU A 13 14.48 -6.78 -4.61
C GLU A 13 13.24 -6.55 -3.74
N LYS A 14 12.65 -5.35 -3.84
CA LYS A 14 11.49 -4.93 -3.07
C LYS A 14 10.42 -4.27 -3.93
N ILE A 15 9.18 -4.29 -3.44
CA ILE A 15 8.08 -3.47 -3.95
C ILE A 15 7.76 -2.43 -2.89
N THR A 16 7.69 -1.17 -3.30
CA THR A 16 7.38 -0.05 -2.42
C THR A 16 6.01 0.49 -2.78
N ILE A 17 5.18 0.72 -1.77
CA ILE A 17 3.85 1.32 -1.91
C ILE A 17 3.85 2.61 -1.10
N GLU A 18 3.58 3.71 -1.77
CA GLU A 18 3.34 5.01 -1.16
C GLU A 18 1.83 5.20 -0.99
N ALA A 19 1.43 5.67 0.19
CA ALA A 19 0.03 5.88 0.48
C ALA A 19 -0.18 7.03 1.48
N ILE A 20 -1.41 7.54 1.54
CA ILE A 20 -1.87 8.48 2.55
C ILE A 20 -2.64 7.69 3.61
N ASN A 21 -2.33 7.91 4.89
CA ASN A 21 -3.09 7.30 5.97
C ASN A 21 -4.41 8.05 6.16
N LEU A 22 -5.53 7.41 5.79
CA LEU A 22 -6.85 8.03 5.87
C LEU A 22 -7.38 8.07 7.30
N GLU A 23 -6.88 7.20 8.19
CA GLU A 23 -7.32 7.15 9.58
C GLU A 23 -6.87 8.41 10.33
N THR A 24 -5.68 8.93 10.04
CA THR A 24 -5.17 10.17 10.64
C THR A 24 -5.90 11.42 10.17
N ILE A 25 -6.41 11.42 8.94
CA ILE A 25 -7.23 12.53 8.40
C ILE A 25 -8.59 12.58 9.09
N LEU A 26 -9.22 11.42 9.29
CA LEU A 26 -10.54 11.34 9.93
C LEU A 26 -10.52 11.73 11.41
N THR A 27 -9.37 11.65 12.08
CA THR A 27 -9.23 11.96 13.51
C THR A 27 -8.55 13.29 13.79
N ALA A 28 -8.22 14.08 12.76
CA ALA A 28 -7.60 15.39 12.93
C ALA A 28 -8.57 16.35 13.65
N GLU A 29 -8.07 17.07 14.66
CA GLU A 29 -8.87 18.05 15.43
C GLU A 29 -9.15 19.32 14.60
N ASP A 30 -8.30 19.63 13.61
CA ASP A 30 -8.52 20.66 12.61
C ASP A 30 -8.41 20.06 11.19
N LEU A 31 -9.52 20.07 10.45
CA LEU A 31 -9.61 19.57 9.06
C LEU A 31 -8.97 20.54 8.04
N PHE A 32 -8.62 21.75 8.48
CA PHE A 32 -8.10 22.83 7.63
C PHE A 32 -6.66 23.23 7.99
N GLU A 33 -6.05 22.62 9.00
CA GLU A 33 -4.59 22.69 9.15
C GLU A 33 -3.97 22.08 7.89
N ASP A 34 -2.89 22.70 7.39
CA ASP A 34 -2.05 22.13 6.34
C ASP A 34 -1.53 20.79 6.86
N MET A 35 -2.32 19.73 6.64
CA MET A 35 -1.92 18.38 6.91
C MET A 35 -0.78 18.14 5.94
N ASP A 36 0.46 18.28 6.41
CA ASP A 36 1.60 17.63 5.78
C ASP A 36 1.15 16.18 5.58
N GLU A 37 0.74 15.87 4.35
CA GLU A 37 0.24 14.57 3.92
C GLU A 37 1.44 13.61 4.01
N ASN A 38 1.83 13.26 5.23
CA ASN A 38 3.04 12.51 5.49
C ASN A 38 2.84 11.13 4.85
N PRO A 39 3.49 10.87 3.71
CA PRO A 39 3.23 9.66 2.96
C PRO A 39 3.70 8.49 3.82
N VAL A 40 2.83 7.51 3.99
CA VAL A 40 3.18 6.25 4.62
C VAL A 40 3.72 5.32 3.54
N ILE A 41 4.93 4.82 3.79
CA ILE A 41 5.63 3.91 2.87
C ILE A 41 5.49 2.49 3.40
N PHE A 42 5.08 1.58 2.53
CA PHE A 42 5.09 0.14 2.79
C PHE A 42 6.10 -0.53 1.90
N GLU A 43 6.99 -1.34 2.48
CA GLU A 43 7.98 -2.10 1.73
C GLU A 43 7.72 -3.60 1.85
N PHE A 44 7.79 -4.30 0.72
CA PHE A 44 7.63 -5.74 0.64
C PHE A 44 8.88 -6.34 -0.01
N ASP A 45 9.69 -7.05 0.77
CA ASP A 45 10.89 -7.72 0.30
C ASP A 45 10.54 -9.06 -0.36
N ARG A 46 11.08 -9.30 -1.56
CA ARG A 46 10.77 -10.49 -2.36
C ARG A 46 11.32 -11.79 -1.77
N THR A 47 12.36 -11.70 -0.96
CA THR A 47 13.10 -12.82 -0.36
C THR A 47 12.84 -12.97 1.14
N ALA A 48 12.44 -11.90 1.82
CA ALA A 48 12.20 -11.90 3.26
C ALA A 48 11.17 -12.97 3.67
N ARG A 49 11.43 -13.59 4.82
CA ARG A 49 10.56 -14.60 5.44
C ARG A 49 10.14 -15.71 4.45
N ASN A 50 11.05 -16.14 3.58
CA ASN A 50 10.80 -17.12 2.52
C ASN A 50 9.64 -16.70 1.57
N GLY A 51 9.62 -15.42 1.19
CA GLY A 51 8.62 -14.83 0.28
C GLY A 51 7.23 -14.63 0.90
N ALA A 52 7.11 -14.65 2.23
CA ALA A 52 5.82 -14.47 2.89
C ALA A 52 5.22 -13.07 2.65
N GLU A 53 6.05 -12.04 2.52
CA GLU A 53 5.61 -10.66 2.28
C GLU A 53 4.96 -10.53 0.90
N MET A 54 5.57 -11.13 -0.11
CA MET A 54 4.99 -11.23 -1.45
C MET A 54 3.68 -12.02 -1.48
N LYS A 55 3.56 -13.10 -0.69
CA LYS A 55 2.29 -13.83 -0.56
C LYS A 55 1.20 -12.99 0.10
N TYR A 56 1.56 -12.15 1.07
CA TYR A 56 0.64 -11.18 1.66
C TYR A 56 0.20 -10.16 0.61
N LEU A 57 1.15 -9.50 -0.07
CA LEU A 57 0.87 -8.51 -1.10
C LEU A 57 0.00 -9.09 -2.23
N TYR A 58 0.26 -10.35 -2.63
CA TYR A 58 -0.57 -11.06 -3.61
C TYR A 58 -2.03 -11.19 -3.17
N ARG A 59 -2.27 -11.52 -1.89
CA ARG A 59 -3.63 -11.59 -1.34
C ARG A 59 -4.30 -10.21 -1.31
N VAL A 60 -3.56 -9.17 -0.94
CA VAL A 60 -4.05 -7.79 -0.95
C VAL A 60 -4.54 -7.42 -2.35
N VAL A 61 -3.71 -7.58 -3.38
CA VAL A 61 -4.08 -7.22 -4.76
C VAL A 61 -5.22 -8.09 -5.29
N GLN A 62 -5.28 -9.38 -4.97
CA GLN A 62 -6.40 -10.24 -5.39
C GLN A 62 -7.74 -9.85 -4.77
N GLY A 63 -7.72 -9.31 -3.55
CA GLY A 63 -8.92 -8.79 -2.87
C GLY A 63 -9.50 -7.54 -3.53
N GLN A 64 -8.74 -6.84 -4.37
CA GLN A 64 -9.19 -5.58 -4.97
C GLN A 64 -9.91 -5.82 -6.30
N ARG A 65 -11.17 -5.37 -6.39
CA ARG A 65 -11.99 -5.48 -7.61
C ARG A 65 -11.29 -4.91 -8.85
N LYS A 66 -10.59 -3.78 -8.71
CA LYS A 66 -9.82 -3.13 -9.79
C LYS A 66 -8.64 -3.97 -10.32
N CYS A 67 -8.06 -4.82 -9.47
CA CYS A 67 -6.94 -5.70 -9.81
C CYS A 67 -7.41 -7.06 -10.36
N GLN A 68 -8.63 -7.50 -10.07
CA GLN A 68 -9.16 -8.81 -10.50
C GLN A 68 -9.22 -8.97 -12.02
N ALA A 69 -9.43 -7.87 -12.76
CA ALA A 69 -9.45 -7.87 -14.23
C ALA A 69 -8.04 -8.01 -14.87
N LYS A 70 -6.96 -7.95 -14.07
CA LYS A 70 -5.58 -7.93 -14.56
C LYS A 70 -4.95 -9.32 -14.48
N LYS A 71 -4.22 -9.71 -15.53
CA LYS A 71 -3.68 -11.08 -15.70
C LYS A 71 -2.36 -11.32 -14.98
N SER A 72 -1.46 -10.33 -14.94
CA SER A 72 -0.15 -10.45 -14.31
C SER A 72 -0.09 -9.74 -12.96
N MET A 73 0.87 -10.14 -12.11
CA MET A 73 1.12 -9.46 -10.83
C MET A 73 1.53 -7.99 -11.04
N GLY A 74 2.40 -7.71 -12.02
CA GLY A 74 2.78 -6.34 -12.36
C GLY A 74 1.58 -5.46 -12.72
N ALA A 75 0.70 -5.95 -13.61
CA ALA A 75 -0.50 -5.20 -14.00
C ALA A 75 -1.51 -5.02 -12.85
N LYS A 76 -1.51 -5.92 -11.85
CA LYS A 76 -2.32 -5.78 -10.63
C LYS A 76 -1.74 -4.69 -9.71
N LEU A 77 -0.42 -4.62 -9.58
CA LEU A 77 0.29 -3.63 -8.78
C LEU A 77 0.15 -2.23 -9.37
N GLU A 78 0.27 -2.10 -10.70
CA GLU A 78 0.02 -0.82 -11.39
C GLU A 78 -1.42 -0.34 -11.21
N ALA A 79 -2.39 -1.26 -11.15
CA ALA A 79 -3.80 -0.95 -10.93
C ALA A 79 -4.17 -0.75 -9.44
N LEU A 80 -3.19 -0.80 -8.53
CA LEU A 80 -3.43 -0.82 -7.09
C LEU A 80 -3.71 0.58 -6.51
N VAL A 81 -3.36 1.65 -7.22
CA VAL A 81 -3.61 3.06 -6.84
C VAL A 81 -5.07 3.30 -6.46
N GLY A 82 -5.30 3.98 -5.34
CA GLY A 82 -6.59 4.25 -4.70
C GLY A 82 -6.75 3.57 -3.34
N VAL A 83 -7.94 3.70 -2.75
CA VAL A 83 -8.21 3.28 -1.35
C VAL A 83 -8.10 1.77 -1.13
N ILE A 84 -7.39 1.38 -0.07
CA ILE A 84 -7.25 0.01 0.46
C ILE A 84 -7.53 0.03 1.97
N THR A 85 -8.48 -0.79 2.41
CA THR A 85 -8.98 -0.76 3.81
C THR A 85 -8.25 -1.69 4.77
N GLN A 86 -7.41 -2.59 4.27
CA GLN A 86 -6.82 -3.68 5.08
C GLN A 86 -5.32 -3.88 4.81
N LEU A 87 -4.57 -2.79 4.72
CA LEU A 87 -3.11 -2.89 4.66
C LEU A 87 -2.53 -3.04 6.08
N SER A 88 -1.57 -3.96 6.23
CA SER A 88 -0.98 -4.32 7.52
C SER A 88 0.13 -3.35 7.89
N GLU A 89 0.08 -2.81 9.11
CA GLU A 89 1.09 -1.89 9.64
C GLU A 89 2.46 -2.55 9.78
N SER A 90 2.53 -3.87 9.85
CA SER A 90 3.80 -4.61 9.98
C SER A 90 4.77 -4.40 8.82
N PHE A 91 4.30 -3.88 7.68
CA PHE A 91 5.11 -3.56 6.50
C PHE A 91 5.37 -2.06 6.34
N ARG A 92 4.80 -1.23 7.23
CA ARG A 92 5.01 0.22 7.23
C ARG A 92 6.43 0.52 7.67
N GLN A 93 7.14 1.32 6.89
CA GLN A 93 8.38 1.94 7.32
C GLN A 93 8.04 3.24 8.06
N GLN A 94 8.69 3.50 9.19
CA GLN A 94 8.69 4.83 9.77
C GLN A 94 9.57 5.71 8.88
N ALA A 95 8.99 6.78 8.35
CA ALA A 95 9.77 7.87 7.76
C ALA A 95 10.59 8.58 8.84
#